data_AF-A0A2N9MTW0-F1
#
_entry.id   AF-A0A2N9MTW0-F1
#
_cell.length_a   1.000
_cell.length_b   1.000
_cell.length_c   1.000
_cell.angle_alpha   90.00
_cell.angle_beta   90.00
_cell.angle_gamma   90.00
#
_symmetry.space_group_name_H-M   'P 1'
#
loop_
_entity.id
_entity.type
_entity.pdbx_description
1 polymer ?
#
loop_
_entity_poly.entity_id
_entity_poly.type
_entity_poly.pdbx_seq_one_letter_code
_entity_poly.pdbx_strand_id
1 'polypeptide(L)'
;MHGVFKHLDDHVVGGKLKSGKGEKFFNEVQMKQLRDRQVKAVKYLDRVVEELFDIVPRNTWITLTSDHGELFGEDGFFGHGPICHEKVFEVPFLEGKIR
;
A
#
# COMPACT_ATOMS: atom_id res chain seq x y z
N MET A 1 6.94 -11.44 -7.43
CA MET A 1 7.24 -12.45 -6.38
C MET A 1 5.95 -12.66 -5.59
N HIS A 2 5.12 -13.65 -5.94
CA HIS A 2 3.72 -13.83 -5.44
C HIS A 2 3.60 -14.92 -4.35
N GLY A 3 4.68 -15.23 -3.63
CA GLY A 3 4.81 -16.50 -2.91
C GLY A 3 4.32 -16.57 -1.46
N VAL A 4 3.84 -15.46 -0.86
CA VAL A 4 3.44 -15.45 0.57
C VAL A 4 2.00 -14.96 0.78
N PHE A 5 1.43 -14.27 -0.20
CA PHE A 5 0.11 -13.61 -0.07
C PHE A 5 -1.09 -14.52 -0.30
N LYS A 6 -0.91 -15.63 -1.03
CA LYS A 6 -2.02 -16.49 -1.42
C LYS A 6 -2.77 -17.12 -0.24
N HIS A 7 -2.11 -17.26 0.91
CA HIS A 7 -2.77 -17.73 2.12
C HIS A 7 -3.44 -16.59 2.88
N LEU A 8 -2.95 -15.35 2.83
CA LEU A 8 -3.54 -14.25 3.58
C LEU A 8 -4.90 -13.81 3.03
N ASP A 9 -5.08 -13.85 1.70
CA ASP A 9 -6.37 -13.59 1.04
C ASP A 9 -7.44 -14.61 1.44
N ASP A 10 -7.06 -15.87 1.69
CA ASP A 10 -7.97 -16.91 2.16
C ASP A 10 -8.42 -16.68 3.63
N HIS A 11 -7.69 -15.84 4.38
CA HIS A 11 -7.96 -15.54 5.79
C HIS A 11 -8.72 -14.21 6.01
N VAL A 12 -8.99 -13.43 4.95
CA VAL A 12 -9.71 -12.15 5.01
C VAL A 12 -10.93 -12.19 4.11
N VAL A 13 -11.98 -12.91 4.52
CA VAL A 13 -13.28 -12.84 3.85
C VAL A 13 -14.01 -11.57 4.27
N GLY A 14 -13.98 -10.53 3.43
CA GLY A 14 -14.75 -9.31 3.67
C GLY A 14 -14.17 -8.36 4.71
N GLY A 15 -12.88 -8.47 5.03
CA GLY A 15 -12.20 -7.60 6.01
C GLY A 15 -12.58 -7.82 7.48
N LYS A 16 -13.66 -8.55 7.79
CA LYS A 16 -14.17 -8.70 9.17
C LYS A 16 -13.69 -9.97 9.86
N LEU A 17 -13.28 -9.81 11.12
CA LEU A 17 -13.03 -10.90 12.07
C LEU A 17 -14.26 -11.82 12.20
N LYS A 18 -14.12 -13.10 11.82
CA LYS A 18 -14.96 -14.16 12.39
C LYS A 18 -14.36 -14.55 13.74
N SER A 19 -15.16 -14.51 14.80
CA SER A 19 -14.79 -15.00 16.14
C SER A 19 -14.72 -16.54 16.18
N GLY A 20 -14.02 -17.15 15.23
CA GLY A 20 -13.79 -18.59 15.15
C GLY A 20 -12.33 -18.87 15.44
N LYS A 21 -12.07 -19.81 16.34
CA LYS A 21 -10.72 -20.32 16.66
C LYS A 21 -10.01 -20.77 15.37
N GLY A 22 -9.12 -19.94 14.83
CA GLY A 22 -8.31 -20.33 13.67
C GLY A 22 -7.79 -19.16 12.85
N GLU A 23 -7.09 -18.22 13.48
CA GLU A 23 -5.78 -17.68 13.08
C GLU A 23 -5.53 -16.34 13.76
N LYS A 24 -4.33 -16.16 14.34
CA LYS A 24 -3.99 -14.94 15.06
C LYS A 24 -3.71 -13.85 14.02
N PHE A 25 -4.52 -12.79 14.05
CA PHE A 25 -4.19 -11.51 13.43
C PHE A 25 -2.74 -11.11 13.78
N PHE A 26 -2.08 -10.36 12.90
CA PHE A 26 -0.71 -9.92 13.13
C PHE A 26 -0.59 -9.20 14.47
N ASN A 27 0.43 -9.55 15.24
CA ASN A 27 0.77 -8.77 16.41
C ASN A 27 1.41 -7.43 16.00
N GLU A 28 1.54 -6.50 16.94
CA GLU A 28 2.08 -5.16 16.70
C GLU A 28 3.47 -5.17 16.05
N VAL A 29 4.32 -6.13 16.42
CA VAL A 29 5.67 -6.26 15.86
C VAL A 29 5.60 -6.68 14.38
N GLN A 30 4.75 -7.64 14.05
CA GLN A 30 4.52 -8.07 12.67
C GLN A 30 3.92 -6.94 11.83
N MET A 31 2.92 -6.22 12.36
CA MET A 31 2.31 -5.07 11.68
C MET A 31 3.34 -3.97 11.40
N LYS A 32 4.18 -3.65 12.38
CA LYS A 32 5.27 -2.70 12.19
C LYS A 32 6.23 -3.16 11.10
N GLN A 33 6.60 -4.44 11.07
CA GLN A 33 7.49 -4.98 10.04
C GLN A 33 6.88 -4.91 8.64
N LEU A 34 5.58 -5.17 8.51
CA LEU A 34 4.85 -5.05 7.23
C LEU A 34 4.82 -3.59 6.76
N ARG A 35 4.47 -2.66 7.66
CA ARG A 35 4.52 -1.22 7.37
C ARG A 35 5.92 -0.75 6.97
N ASP A 36 6.96 -1.21 7.68
CA ASP A 36 8.35 -0.86 7.37
C ASP A 36 8.78 -1.35 5.97
N ARG A 37 8.19 -2.45 5.46
CA ARG A 37 8.42 -2.90 4.08
C ARG A 37 7.80 -1.95 3.05
N GLN A 38 6.58 -1.47 3.28
CA GLN A 38 5.96 -0.46 2.41
C GLN A 38 6.77 0.84 2.41
N VAL A 39 7.24 1.30 3.57
CA VAL A 39 8.12 2.47 3.66
C VAL A 39 9.39 2.28 2.83
N LYS A 40 10.00 1.08 2.87
CA LYS A 40 11.17 0.77 2.03
C LYS A 40 10.84 0.77 0.54
N ALA A 41 9.68 0.27 0.14
CA ALA A 41 9.23 0.30 -1.25
C ALA A 41 9.04 1.75 -1.75
N VAL A 42 8.42 2.61 -0.95
CA VAL A 42 8.27 4.04 -1.28
C VAL A 42 9.63 4.74 -1.40
N LYS A 43 10.58 4.46 -0.50
CA LYS A 43 11.96 4.99 -0.61
C LYS A 43 12.69 4.52 -1.87
N TYR A 44 12.42 3.32 -2.35
CA TYR A 44 12.95 2.85 -3.62
C TYR A 44 12.30 3.61 -4.79
N LEU A 45 10.99 3.82 -4.75
CA LEU A 45 10.25 4.57 -5.78
C LEU A 45 10.72 6.02 -5.87
N ASP A 46 11.04 6.67 -4.76
CA ASP A 46 11.60 8.03 -4.73
C ASP A 46 12.80 8.19 -5.68
N ARG A 47 13.78 7.27 -5.58
CA ARG A 47 14.94 7.23 -6.49
C ARG A 47 14.55 6.92 -7.94
N VAL A 48 13.60 6.00 -8.17
CA VAL A 48 13.18 5.62 -9.53
C VAL A 48 12.41 6.75 -10.21
N VAL A 49 11.64 7.54 -9.46
CA VAL A 49 10.91 8.70 -9.96
C VAL A 49 11.89 9.82 -10.37
N GLU A 50 12.97 10.02 -9.61
CA GLU A 50 14.05 10.92 -10.01
C GLU A 50 14.67 10.51 -11.36
N GLU A 51 15.00 9.23 -11.52
CA GLU A 51 15.51 8.69 -12.79
C GLU A 51 14.50 8.87 -13.95
N LEU A 52 13.20 8.70 -13.69
CA LEU A 52 12.15 8.95 -14.69
C LEU A 52 12.15 10.41 -15.16
N PHE A 53 12.35 11.37 -14.25
CA PHE A 53 12.36 12.79 -14.57
C PHE A 53 13.52 13.18 -15.50
N ASP A 54 14.63 12.45 -15.48
CA ASP A 54 15.76 12.66 -16.39
C ASP A 54 15.54 12.04 -17.78
N ILE A 55 14.65 11.07 -17.90
CA ILE A 55 14.37 10.34 -19.15
C ILE A 55 13.28 11.03 -19.98
N VAL A 56 12.25 11.57 -19.33
CA VAL A 56 11.13 12.19 -20.03
C VAL A 56 11.55 13.45 -20.80
N PRO A 57 10.92 13.77 -21.94
CA PRO A 57 11.21 15.01 -22.65
C PRO A 57 10.99 16.25 -21.78
N ARG A 58 11.74 17.32 -22.06
CA ARG A 58 11.46 18.64 -21.48
C ARG A 58 10.02 19.06 -21.77
N ASN A 59 9.48 19.92 -20.92
CA ASN A 59 8.13 20.49 -21.09
C ASN A 59 7.01 19.44 -20.95
N THR A 60 7.29 18.31 -20.29
CA THR A 60 6.31 17.26 -19.99
C THR A 60 5.54 17.57 -18.71
N TRP A 61 4.21 17.42 -18.73
CA TRP A 61 3.36 17.44 -17.52
C TRP A 61 3.28 16.04 -16.95
N ILE A 62 3.55 15.91 -15.65
CA ILE A 62 3.53 14.62 -14.95
C ILE A 62 2.53 14.69 -13.82
N THR A 63 1.75 13.63 -13.67
CA THR A 63 0.89 13.36 -12.53
C THR A 63 1.37 12.08 -11.85
N LEU A 64 1.58 12.14 -10.54
CA LEU A 64 1.95 11.02 -9.68
C LEU A 64 0.81 10.78 -8.69
N THR A 65 0.30 9.55 -8.67
CA THR A 65 -0.79 9.13 -7.79
C THR A 65 -0.68 7.65 -7.45
N SER A 66 -1.49 7.19 -6.50
CA SER A 66 -1.77 5.77 -6.27
C SER A 66 -3.17 5.42 -6.78
N ASP A 67 -3.42 4.13 -7.02
CA ASP A 67 -4.76 3.59 -7.28
C ASP A 67 -5.58 3.46 -5.98
N HIS A 68 -4.93 3.15 -4.86
CA HIS A 68 -5.53 3.11 -3.53
C HIS A 68 -4.49 3.33 -2.40
N GLY A 69 -4.97 3.47 -1.16
CA GLY A 69 -4.18 3.39 0.08
C GLY A 69 -4.11 1.98 0.67
N GLU A 70 -3.46 1.80 1.81
CA GLU A 70 -3.19 0.48 2.43
C GLU A 70 -3.32 0.56 3.95
N LEU A 71 -3.98 -0.42 4.58
CA LEU A 71 -4.19 -0.43 6.04
C LEU A 71 -3.14 -1.29 6.76
N PHE A 72 -2.70 -0.79 7.91
CA PHE A 72 -1.76 -1.41 8.83
C PHE A 72 -2.32 -1.46 10.27
N GLY A 73 -3.60 -1.75 10.42
CA GLY A 73 -4.26 -1.99 11.71
C GLY A 73 -5.31 -0.96 12.08
N GLU A 74 -5.51 0.06 11.24
CA GLU A 74 -6.59 1.04 11.38
C GLU A 74 -7.93 0.30 11.46
N ASP A 75 -8.71 0.60 12.50
CA ASP A 75 -10.00 -0.03 12.81
C ASP A 75 -9.98 -1.58 12.82
N GLY A 76 -8.80 -2.17 13.10
CA GLY A 76 -8.61 -3.62 13.13
C GLY A 76 -8.47 -4.27 11.75
N PHE A 77 -8.28 -3.48 10.69
CA PHE A 77 -8.09 -3.96 9.33
C PHE A 77 -6.62 -3.95 8.90
N PHE A 78 -6.26 -4.87 8.02
CA PHE A 78 -4.98 -4.89 7.31
C PHE A 78 -5.28 -5.16 5.84
N GLY A 79 -4.55 -4.53 4.92
CA GLY A 79 -4.86 -4.65 3.50
C GLY A 79 -5.74 -3.49 3.00
N HIS A 80 -6.20 -3.61 1.75
CA HIS A 80 -7.02 -2.59 1.08
C HIS A 80 -8.29 -3.15 0.43
N GLY A 81 -8.45 -4.48 0.31
CA GLY A 81 -9.58 -5.08 -0.41
C GLY A 81 -10.12 -6.37 0.24
N PRO A 82 -11.45 -6.59 0.26
CA PRO A 82 -12.56 -5.67 -0.05
C PRO A 82 -12.96 -4.85 1.19
N ILE A 83 -12.26 -3.75 1.44
CA ILE A 83 -12.42 -2.93 2.66
C ILE A 83 -12.85 -1.51 2.27
N CYS A 84 -14.00 -1.05 2.76
CA CYS A 84 -14.46 0.32 2.59
C CYS A 84 -14.02 1.18 3.78
N HIS A 85 -12.75 1.59 3.78
CA HIS A 85 -12.16 2.42 4.82
C HIS A 85 -11.58 3.70 4.20
N GLU A 86 -11.72 4.84 4.87
CA GLU A 86 -11.31 6.16 4.35
C GLU A 86 -9.85 6.16 3.88
N LYS A 87 -8.95 5.56 4.66
CA LYS A 87 -7.52 5.43 4.30
C LYS A 87 -7.24 4.63 3.04
N VAL A 88 -8.16 3.79 2.55
CA VAL A 88 -8.02 3.12 1.25
C VAL A 88 -8.32 4.09 0.10
N PHE A 89 -9.13 5.12 0.33
CA PHE A 89 -9.48 6.14 -0.65
C PHE A 89 -8.56 7.37 -0.61
N GLU A 90 -7.78 7.54 0.46
CA GLU A 90 -6.73 8.55 0.54
C GLU A 90 -5.51 8.12 -0.28
N VAL A 91 -5.21 8.85 -1.35
CA VAL A 91 -4.05 8.61 -2.21
C VAL A 91 -3.17 9.86 -2.29
N PRO A 92 -1.83 9.70 -2.45
CA PRO A 92 -1.00 10.84 -2.81
C PRO A 92 -1.44 11.37 -4.18
N PHE A 93 -1.46 12.69 -4.35
CA PHE A 93 -1.70 13.32 -5.63
C PHE A 93 -0.74 14.49 -5.79
N LEU A 94 0.16 14.38 -6.77
CA LEU A 94 1.11 15.41 -7.13
C LEU A 94 1.10 15.57 -8.65
N GLU A 95 1.03 16.81 -9.14
CA GLU A 95 1.22 17.08 -10.55
C GLU A 95 2.07 18.32 -10.79
N GLY A 96 2.73 18.36 -11.94
CA GLY A 96 3.53 19.50 -12.33
C GLY A 96 4.24 19.32 -13.65
N LYS A 97 4.71 20.43 -14.20
CA LYS A 97 5.50 20.45 -15.42
C LYS A 97 7.00 20.35 -15.10
N ILE A 98 7.69 19.43 -15.75
CA ILE A 98 9.14 19.31 -15.65
C ILE A 98 9.82 20.23 -16.68
N ARG A 99 10.87 20.91 -16.20
CA ARG A 99 11.74 21.89 -16.88
C ARG A 99 12.09 21.56 -18.34
#